data_AF-A0A5B1AW17-F1
#
_entry.id   AF-A0A5B1AW17-F1
#
_cell.length_a   1.000
_cell.length_b   1.000
_cell.length_c   1.000
_cell.angle_alpha   90.00
_cell.angle_beta   90.00
_cell.angle_gamma   90.00
#
_symmetry.space_group_name_H-M   'P 1'
#
loop_
_entity.id
_entity.type
_entity.pdbx_description
1 polymer ?
#
loop_
_entity_poly.entity_id
_entity_poly.type
_entity_poly.pdbx_seq_one_letter_code
_entity_poly.pdbx_strand_id
1 'polypeptide(L)'
;AKAAFVAIEFDEYGAGQGPRLHQQLFADLMYAAELDSSYLGYLDVVPAESLAVVNIMSLFGLHRQLRGATIGHFAATEITSPPGSRRMVDALNRLGAPNECVEFYREHVEADAVHEQVVRLDVVADLVAREPDLDSDVVFGMRAHALIESRLA
;
A
#
# COMPACT_ATOMS: atom_id res chain seq x y z
N ALA A 1 9.74 1.92 16.09
CA ALA A 1 8.43 1.50 15.57
C ALA A 1 7.51 2.68 15.27
N LYS A 2 6.80 3.25 16.26
CA LYS A 2 5.68 4.18 15.99
C LYS A 2 6.06 5.44 15.18
N ALA A 3 7.18 6.09 15.50
CA ALA A 3 7.61 7.28 14.78
C ALA A 3 8.02 6.98 13.33
N ALA A 4 8.74 5.87 13.10
CA ALA A 4 9.11 5.42 11.76
C ALA A 4 7.88 5.06 10.91
N PHE A 5 6.90 4.38 11.51
CA PHE A 5 5.62 4.11 10.85
C PHE A 5 4.91 5.40 10.41
N VAL A 6 4.82 6.40 11.30
CA VAL A 6 4.22 7.71 10.97
C VAL A 6 5.02 8.46 9.90
N ALA A 7 6.33 8.28 9.82
CA ALA A 7 7.14 8.91 8.77
C ALA A 7 6.80 8.38 7.38
N ILE A 8 6.54 7.07 7.25
CA ILE A 8 6.07 6.46 6.01
C ILE A 8 4.68 7.02 5.65
N GLU A 9 3.73 6.99 6.60
CA GLU A 9 2.38 7.54 6.38
C GLU A 9 2.41 9.04 6.01
N PHE A 10 3.35 9.81 6.56
CA PHE A 10 3.48 11.22 6.18
C PHE A 10 3.87 11.39 4.70
N ASP A 11 4.71 10.49 4.18
CA ASP A 11 5.10 10.46 2.77
C ASP A 11 3.90 10.08 1.88
N GLU A 12 3.17 9.01 2.23
CA GLU A 12 1.92 8.60 1.57
C GLU A 12 0.87 9.74 1.49
N TYR A 13 0.88 10.60 2.52
CA TYR A 13 0.07 11.82 2.58
C TYR A 13 0.73 13.04 1.90
N GLY A 14 1.59 12.80 0.90
CA GLY A 14 2.19 13.81 0.03
C GLY A 14 3.21 14.71 0.71
N ALA A 15 3.72 14.30 1.87
CA ALA A 15 4.63 15.08 2.71
C ALA A 15 4.14 16.52 2.98
N GLY A 16 2.83 16.67 3.21
CA GLY A 16 2.17 17.96 3.46
C GLY A 16 1.83 18.77 2.20
N GLN A 17 1.97 18.19 1.01
CA GLN A 17 1.59 18.82 -0.25
C GLN A 17 0.36 18.13 -0.85
N GLY A 18 -0.78 18.83 -0.83
CA GLY A 18 -2.06 18.29 -1.30
C GLY A 18 -2.02 17.65 -2.69
N PRO A 19 -1.41 18.30 -3.71
CA PRO A 19 -1.30 17.72 -5.05
C PRO A 19 -0.44 16.44 -5.13
N ARG A 20 0.35 16.13 -4.10
CA ARG A 20 1.19 14.92 -4.03
C ARG A 20 0.60 13.85 -3.12
N LEU A 21 -0.61 14.04 -2.59
CA LEU A 21 -1.32 12.97 -1.89
C LEU A 21 -1.43 11.76 -2.83
N HIS A 22 -1.03 10.57 -2.41
CA HIS A 22 -1.03 9.40 -3.31
C HIS A 22 -2.45 9.08 -3.81
N GLN A 23 -3.48 9.33 -3.00
CA GLN A 23 -4.88 9.26 -3.44
C GLN A 23 -5.23 10.27 -4.54
N GLN A 24 -4.63 11.46 -4.55
CA GLN A 24 -4.83 12.46 -5.60
C GLN A 24 -4.11 12.04 -6.88
N LEU A 25 -2.87 11.56 -6.77
CA LEU A 25 -2.13 11.00 -7.91
C LEU A 25 -2.89 9.85 -8.58
N PHE A 26 -3.54 8.98 -7.78
CA PHE A 26 -4.39 7.92 -8.31
C PHE A 26 -5.66 8.45 -8.99
N ALA A 27 -6.31 9.47 -8.42
CA ALA A 27 -7.46 10.11 -9.05
C ALA A 27 -7.09 10.78 -10.39
N ASP A 28 -5.92 11.42 -10.47
CA ASP A 28 -5.40 12.03 -11.69
C ASP A 28 -5.08 10.97 -12.75
N LEU A 29 -4.49 9.83 -12.35
CA LEU A 29 -4.32 8.65 -13.20
C LEU A 29 -5.66 8.16 -13.77
N MET A 30 -6.68 8.01 -12.94
CA MET A 30 -7.98 7.51 -13.40
C MET A 30 -8.63 8.47 -14.39
N TYR A 31 -8.57 9.79 -14.11
CA TYR A 31 -9.06 10.80 -15.03
C TYR A 31 -8.33 10.75 -16.38
N ALA A 32 -6.99 10.64 -16.37
CA ALA A 32 -6.19 10.54 -17.59
C ALA A 32 -6.46 9.24 -18.37
N ALA A 33 -6.81 8.15 -17.68
CA ALA A 33 -7.24 6.90 -18.27
C ALA A 33 -8.72 6.89 -18.74
N GLU A 34 -9.40 8.04 -18.70
CA GLU A 34 -10.83 8.19 -19.03
C GLU A 34 -11.76 7.34 -18.14
N LEU A 35 -11.37 7.14 -16.87
CA LEU A 35 -12.13 6.44 -15.84
C LEU A 35 -12.82 7.42 -14.87
N ASP A 36 -13.82 6.93 -14.14
CA ASP A 36 -14.54 7.68 -13.11
C ASP A 36 -13.71 7.75 -11.82
N SER A 37 -13.25 8.95 -11.45
CA SER A 37 -12.49 9.23 -10.23
C SER A 37 -13.31 9.57 -9.00
N SER A 38 -14.64 9.45 -9.08
CA SER A 38 -15.50 9.63 -7.91
C SER A 38 -15.34 8.50 -6.89
N TYR A 39 -15.39 8.87 -5.61
CA TYR A 39 -15.31 7.91 -4.51
C TYR A 39 -16.44 6.88 -4.61
N LEU A 40 -16.07 5.60 -4.62
CA LEU A 40 -16.96 4.44 -4.76
C LEU A 40 -17.72 4.34 -6.10
N GLY A 41 -17.30 5.07 -7.15
CA GLY A 41 -17.96 5.04 -8.47
C GLY A 41 -18.07 3.64 -9.10
N TYR A 42 -17.14 2.73 -8.75
CA TYR A 42 -17.11 1.34 -9.24
C TYR A 42 -17.58 0.28 -8.23
N LEU A 43 -18.15 0.68 -7.08
CA LEU A 43 -18.48 -0.25 -5.99
C LEU A 43 -19.40 -1.39 -6.43
N ASP A 44 -20.39 -1.11 -7.29
CA ASP A 44 -21.39 -2.08 -7.72
C ASP A 44 -20.90 -3.01 -8.84
N VAL A 45 -19.68 -2.80 -9.37
CA VAL A 45 -19.15 -3.56 -10.51
C VAL A 45 -17.83 -4.27 -10.24
N VAL A 46 -17.20 -4.04 -9.08
CA VAL A 46 -16.01 -4.77 -8.64
C VAL A 46 -16.40 -6.07 -7.92
N PRO A 47 -15.60 -7.15 -8.02
CA PRO A 47 -15.85 -8.37 -7.28
C PRO A 47 -15.64 -8.16 -5.77
N ALA A 48 -16.25 -9.02 -4.94
CA ALA A 48 -16.14 -8.95 -3.49
C ALA A 48 -14.68 -9.08 -3.01
N GLU A 49 -13.86 -9.83 -3.76
CA GLU A 49 -12.43 -10.01 -3.55
C GLU A 49 -11.67 -8.69 -3.59
N SER A 50 -12.05 -7.74 -4.47
CA SER A 50 -11.43 -6.41 -4.51
C SER A 50 -11.72 -5.61 -3.23
N LEU A 51 -12.92 -5.77 -2.66
CA LEU A 51 -13.28 -5.15 -1.39
C LEU A 51 -12.57 -5.82 -0.21
N ALA A 52 -12.29 -7.13 -0.30
CA ALA A 52 -11.58 -7.85 0.75
C ALA A 52 -10.17 -7.32 1.00
N VAL A 53 -9.45 -6.90 -0.06
CA VAL A 53 -8.11 -6.29 0.02
C VAL A 53 -8.10 -5.05 0.93
N VAL A 54 -9.03 -4.13 0.74
CA VAL A 54 -9.10 -2.89 1.56
C VAL A 54 -9.75 -3.13 2.93
N ASN A 55 -10.68 -4.08 3.03
CA ASN A 55 -11.37 -4.40 4.28
C ASN A 55 -10.44 -5.06 5.29
N ILE A 56 -9.53 -5.93 4.86
CA ILE A 56 -8.61 -6.60 5.79
C ILE A 56 -7.60 -5.61 6.40
N MET A 57 -7.11 -4.65 5.61
CA MET A 57 -6.29 -3.55 6.10
C MET A 57 -7.03 -2.75 7.19
N SER A 58 -8.29 -2.39 6.93
CA SER A 58 -9.14 -1.69 7.89
C SER A 58 -9.41 -2.53 9.16
N LEU A 59 -9.71 -3.82 9.02
CA LEU A 59 -9.92 -4.74 10.14
C LEU A 59 -8.70 -4.77 11.06
N PHE A 60 -7.49 -4.89 10.51
CA PHE A 60 -6.28 -4.87 11.32
C PHE A 60 -6.02 -3.48 11.92
N GLY A 61 -6.13 -2.41 11.13
CA GLY A 61 -5.84 -1.04 11.57
C GLY A 61 -6.78 -0.51 12.67
N LEU A 62 -8.07 -0.88 12.62
CA LEU A 62 -9.08 -0.38 13.56
C LEU A 62 -9.14 -1.18 14.88
N HIS A 63 -8.58 -2.39 14.91
CA HIS A 63 -8.62 -3.25 16.09
C HIS A 63 -7.23 -3.35 16.71
N ARG A 64 -6.97 -2.55 17.76
CA ARG A 64 -5.66 -2.47 18.43
C ARG A 64 -5.11 -3.81 18.94
N GLN A 65 -5.97 -4.81 19.16
CA GLN A 65 -5.56 -6.18 19.50
C GLN A 65 -4.82 -6.87 18.34
N LEU A 66 -5.09 -6.49 17.09
CA LEU A 66 -4.50 -7.03 15.86
C LEU A 66 -3.27 -6.24 15.37
N ARG A 67 -2.67 -5.38 16.21
CA ARG A 67 -1.54 -4.52 15.80
C ARG A 67 -0.36 -5.26 15.17
N GLY A 68 -0.06 -6.48 15.60
CA GLY A 68 1.02 -7.28 14.99
C GLY A 68 0.66 -7.63 13.55
N ALA A 69 -0.59 -8.04 13.31
CA ALA A 69 -1.13 -8.30 11.99
C ALA A 69 -1.16 -7.04 11.11
N THR A 70 -1.50 -5.87 11.67
CA THR A 70 -1.41 -4.58 10.96
C THR A 70 0.00 -4.33 10.44
N ILE A 71 1.01 -4.48 11.31
CA ILE A 71 2.42 -4.24 10.94
C ILE A 71 2.92 -5.29 9.94
N GLY A 72 2.52 -6.55 10.09
CA GLY A 72 2.83 -7.59 9.13
C GLY A 72 2.22 -7.35 7.76
N HIS A 73 0.94 -6.98 7.71
CA HIS A 73 0.25 -6.64 6.46
C HIS A 73 0.93 -5.44 5.78
N PHE A 74 1.14 -4.36 6.53
CA PHE A 74 1.82 -3.16 6.04
C PHE A 74 3.21 -3.48 5.49
N ALA A 75 4.01 -4.24 6.22
CA ALA A 75 5.34 -4.65 5.76
C ALA A 75 5.28 -5.46 4.45
N ALA A 76 4.29 -6.34 4.29
CA ALA A 76 4.11 -7.09 3.04
C ALA A 76 3.75 -6.16 1.86
N THR A 77 2.91 -5.16 2.08
CA THR A 77 2.58 -4.14 1.07
C THR A 77 3.84 -3.36 0.65
N GLU A 78 4.56 -2.77 1.60
CA GLU A 78 5.77 -1.97 1.34
C GLU A 78 6.87 -2.77 0.61
N ILE A 79 7.08 -4.04 0.97
CA ILE A 79 8.09 -4.88 0.34
C ILE A 79 7.72 -5.27 -1.10
N THR A 80 6.43 -5.41 -1.39
CA THR A 80 5.95 -5.95 -2.68
C THR A 80 5.51 -4.88 -3.67
N SER A 81 5.26 -3.66 -3.19
CA SER A 81 4.83 -2.52 -4.02
C SER A 81 5.88 -2.09 -5.05
N PRO A 82 7.16 -1.78 -4.71
CA PRO A 82 8.12 -1.28 -5.69
C PRO A 82 8.33 -2.18 -6.93
N PRO A 83 8.50 -3.52 -6.80
CA PRO A 83 8.62 -4.37 -7.98
C PRO A 83 7.31 -4.49 -8.76
N GLY A 84 6.13 -4.34 -8.11
CA GLY A 84 4.83 -4.28 -8.78
C GLY A 84 4.67 -3.01 -9.61
N SER A 85 4.92 -1.86 -8.98
CA SER A 85 4.85 -0.54 -9.59
C SER A 85 5.82 -0.41 -10.76
N ARG A 86 7.03 -0.97 -10.68
CA ARG A 86 7.97 -1.00 -11.81
C ARG A 86 7.41 -1.74 -13.03
N ARG A 87 6.76 -2.88 -12.82
CA ARG A 87 6.09 -3.62 -13.92
C ARG A 87 4.98 -2.80 -14.55
N MET A 88 4.23 -2.04 -13.75
CA MET A 88 3.18 -1.14 -14.24
C MET A 88 3.76 0.02 -15.05
N VAL A 89 4.81 0.68 -14.57
CA VAL A 89 5.54 1.73 -15.31
C VAL A 89 6.00 1.22 -16.68
N ASP A 90 6.64 0.04 -16.72
CA ASP A 90 7.12 -0.55 -17.98
C ASP A 90 5.96 -0.88 -18.94
N ALA A 91 4.83 -1.38 -18.42
CA ALA A 91 3.65 -1.68 -19.22
C ALA A 91 2.97 -0.44 -19.77
N LEU A 92 2.77 0.59 -18.95
CA LEU A 92 2.12 1.84 -19.34
C LEU A 92 2.95 2.61 -20.38
N ASN A 93 4.28 2.68 -20.19
CA ASN A 93 5.17 3.27 -21.19
C ASN A 93 5.09 2.53 -22.53
N ARG A 94 5.07 1.19 -22.52
CA ARG A 94 4.92 0.37 -23.74
C ARG A 94 3.58 0.61 -24.45
N LEU A 95 2.53 0.90 -23.71
CA LEU A 95 1.19 1.16 -24.25
C LEU A 95 1.02 2.62 -24.69
N GLY A 96 2.00 3.50 -24.46
CA GLY A 96 1.89 4.93 -24.75
C GLY A 96 0.82 5.62 -23.91
N ALA A 97 0.65 5.16 -22.66
CA ALA A 97 -0.33 5.74 -21.74
C ALA A 97 0.00 7.21 -21.41
N PRO A 98 -1.01 8.01 -21.02
CA PRO A 98 -0.79 9.36 -20.50
C PRO A 98 0.22 9.40 -19.35
N ASN A 99 0.90 10.54 -19.18
CA ASN A 99 1.99 10.68 -18.21
C ASN A 99 1.50 10.47 -16.77
N GLU A 100 0.32 10.98 -16.44
CA GLU A 100 -0.34 10.86 -15.14
C GLU A 100 -0.53 9.39 -14.75
N CYS A 101 -0.81 8.52 -15.73
CA CYS A 101 -0.91 7.08 -15.48
C CYS A 101 0.42 6.48 -15.04
N VAL A 102 1.54 6.99 -15.56
CA VAL A 102 2.88 6.51 -15.24
C VAL A 102 3.36 7.08 -13.90
N GLU A 103 3.08 8.36 -13.63
CA GLU A 103 3.61 9.08 -12.46
C GLU A 103 3.17 8.47 -11.13
N PHE A 104 1.89 8.06 -11.00
CA PHE A 104 1.43 7.37 -9.79
C PHE A 104 2.29 6.14 -9.45
N TYR A 105 2.55 5.28 -10.43
CA TYR A 105 3.37 4.08 -10.21
C TYR A 105 4.86 4.42 -10.10
N ARG A 106 5.34 5.47 -10.76
CA ARG A 106 6.73 5.91 -10.63
C ARG A 106 7.04 6.35 -9.21
N GLU A 107 6.13 7.09 -8.57
CA GLU A 107 6.27 7.51 -7.16
C GLU A 107 6.53 6.29 -6.27
N HIS A 108 5.72 5.24 -6.40
CA HIS A 108 5.83 3.99 -5.63
C HIS A 108 7.04 3.10 -6.04
N VAL A 109 7.77 3.42 -7.11
CA VAL A 109 9.06 2.78 -7.39
C VAL A 109 10.17 3.42 -6.56
N GLU A 110 10.09 4.74 -6.34
CA GLU A 110 11.13 5.54 -5.70
C GLU A 110 10.92 5.65 -4.17
N ALA A 111 9.71 6.02 -3.74
CA ALA A 111 9.33 6.16 -2.33
C ALA A 111 9.41 4.82 -1.59
N ASP A 112 8.73 3.79 -2.12
CA ASP A 112 8.59 2.51 -1.42
C ASP A 112 9.92 1.74 -1.28
N ALA A 113 10.91 2.02 -2.13
CA ALA A 113 12.25 1.45 -2.00
C ALA A 113 12.96 1.91 -0.71
N VAL A 114 12.66 3.12 -0.25
CA VAL A 114 13.12 3.63 1.05
C VAL A 114 12.23 3.10 2.16
N HIS A 115 10.90 3.08 1.94
CA HIS A 115 9.95 2.57 2.92
C HIS A 115 10.22 1.12 3.30
N GLU A 116 10.57 0.25 2.34
CA GLU A 116 10.93 -1.15 2.60
C GLU A 116 11.96 -1.29 3.73
N GLN A 117 13.03 -0.47 3.68
CA GLN A 117 14.11 -0.54 4.67
C GLN A 117 13.65 0.00 6.02
N VAL A 118 12.90 1.11 6.03
CA VAL A 118 12.35 1.71 7.25
C VAL A 118 11.34 0.76 7.92
N VAL A 119 10.46 0.12 7.14
CA VAL A 119 9.48 -0.84 7.65
C VAL A 119 10.18 -2.03 8.27
N ARG A 120 11.22 -2.56 7.62
CA ARG A 120 11.92 -3.75 8.08
C ARG A 120 12.72 -3.47 9.34
N LEU A 121 13.51 -2.41 9.35
CA LEU A 121 14.51 -2.13 10.37
C LEU A 121 13.92 -1.32 11.53
N ASP A 122 13.14 -0.29 11.24
CA ASP A 122 12.70 0.68 12.25
C ASP A 122 11.27 0.45 12.73
N VAL A 123 10.48 -0.35 12.01
CA VAL A 123 9.11 -0.75 12.40
C VAL A 123 9.06 -2.18 12.91
N VAL A 124 9.27 -3.17 12.05
CA VAL A 124 9.12 -4.60 12.38
C VAL A 124 10.15 -5.03 13.43
N ALA A 125 11.45 -4.78 13.20
CA ALA A 125 12.48 -5.23 14.13
C ALA A 125 12.35 -4.57 15.52
N ASP A 126 12.09 -3.27 15.57
CA ASP A 126 11.86 -2.57 16.85
C ASP A 126 10.59 -3.06 17.57
N LEU A 127 9.50 -3.36 16.84
CA LEU A 127 8.27 -3.90 17.44
C LEU A 127 8.54 -5.28 18.06
N VAL A 128 9.10 -6.21 17.29
CA VAL A 128 9.31 -7.59 17.75
C VAL A 128 10.37 -7.64 18.87
N ALA A 129 11.37 -6.77 18.85
CA ALA A 129 12.33 -6.66 19.94
C ALA A 129 11.68 -6.21 21.27
N ARG A 130 10.68 -5.31 21.21
CA ARG A 130 9.97 -4.79 22.38
C ARG A 130 8.80 -5.66 22.84
N GLU A 131 8.11 -6.28 21.89
CA GLU A 131 6.90 -7.08 22.10
C GLU A 131 7.02 -8.43 21.37
N PRO A 132 7.89 -9.36 21.84
CA PRO A 132 8.20 -10.60 21.12
C PRO A 132 6.99 -11.51 20.86
N ASP A 133 5.98 -11.44 21.73
CA ASP A 133 4.75 -12.23 21.60
C ASP A 133 3.97 -11.89 20.30
N LEU A 134 4.23 -10.74 19.68
CA LEU A 134 3.61 -10.31 18.42
C LEU A 134 4.26 -10.89 17.16
N ASP A 135 5.39 -11.60 17.27
CA ASP A 135 6.10 -12.14 16.10
C ASP A 135 5.19 -13.00 15.21
N SER A 136 4.40 -13.88 15.84
CA SER A 136 3.43 -14.72 15.14
C SER A 136 2.30 -13.92 14.47
N ASP A 137 1.89 -12.80 15.08
CA ASP A 137 0.86 -11.91 14.53
C ASP A 137 1.39 -11.16 13.30
N VAL A 138 2.67 -10.74 13.31
CA VAL A 138 3.32 -10.11 12.15
C VAL A 138 3.35 -11.09 10.97
N VAL A 139 3.77 -12.33 11.21
CA VAL A 139 3.77 -13.36 10.16
C VAL A 139 2.34 -13.64 9.68
N PHE A 140 1.35 -13.67 10.58
CA PHE A 140 -0.05 -13.81 10.22
C PHE A 140 -0.52 -12.67 9.29
N GLY A 141 -0.20 -11.42 9.61
CA GLY A 141 -0.53 -10.26 8.78
C GLY A 141 0.04 -10.35 7.36
N MET A 142 1.32 -10.73 7.24
CA MET A 142 1.98 -10.92 5.93
C MET A 142 1.31 -12.02 5.10
N ARG A 143 0.95 -13.14 5.73
CA ARG A 143 0.28 -14.26 5.06
C ARG A 143 -1.15 -13.92 4.67
N ALA A 144 -1.86 -13.16 5.51
CA ALA A 144 -3.20 -12.71 5.24
C ALA A 144 -3.23 -11.77 4.01
N HIS A 145 -2.30 -10.81 3.94
CA HIS A 145 -2.07 -9.98 2.75
C HIS A 145 -1.88 -10.86 1.51
N ALA A 146 -0.88 -11.75 1.51
CA ALA A 146 -0.58 -12.60 0.36
C ALA A 146 -1.76 -13.49 -0.07
N LEU A 147 -2.53 -14.03 0.89
CA LEU A 147 -3.70 -14.85 0.61
C LEU A 147 -4.79 -14.06 -0.10
N ILE A 148 -5.13 -12.86 0.38
CA ILE A 148 -6.20 -12.05 -0.20
C ILE A 148 -5.78 -11.49 -1.56
N GLU A 149 -4.56 -10.97 -1.69
CA GLU A 149 -4.02 -10.50 -2.98
C GLU A 149 -4.05 -11.60 -4.05
N SER A 150 -3.75 -12.85 -3.68
CA SER A 150 -3.78 -13.98 -4.63
C SER A 150 -5.17 -14.33 -5.17
N ARG A 151 -6.25 -13.74 -4.63
CA ARG A 151 -7.62 -13.94 -5.12
C ARG A 151 -7.94 -13.08 -6.34
N LEU A 152 -7.11 -12.08 -6.65
CA LEU A 152 -7.26 -11.20 -7.80
C LEU A 152 -6.29 -11.54 -8.95
N ALA A 153 -5.44 -12.55 -8.78
CA ALA A 153 -4.39 -12.98 -9.71
C ALA A 153 -4.87 -13.99 -10.76
#